data_AF-I7A2B8-F1
#
_entry.id   AF-I7A2B8-F1
#
_cell.length_a   1.000
_cell.length_b   1.000
_cell.length_c   1.000
_cell.angle_alpha   90.00
_cell.angle_beta   90.00
_cell.angle_gamma   90.00
#
_symmetry.space_group_name_H-M   'P 1'
#
loop_
_entity.id
_entity.type
_entity.pdbx_description
1 polymer ?
#
loop_
_entity_poly.entity_id
_entity_poly.type
_entity_poly.pdbx_seq_one_letter_code
_entity_poly.pdbx_strand_id
1 'polypeptide(L)'
;MKIDGLSGFIANAINQEQKKQVDSGNVFADLLKSVNQAQAESAKAIEDFVAGNGVELHEVMIAGEKAKTSLDLLMEIRNKTIDMYKELTKIPI
;
A
#
# COMPACT_ATOMS: atom_id res chain seq x y z
N MET A 1 49.87 -1.14 -4.80
CA MET A 1 48.88 -0.12 -4.37
C MET A 1 47.86 0.11 -5.49
N LYS A 2 46.79 -0.69 -5.58
CA LYS A 2 45.65 -0.46 -6.52
C LYS A 2 44.29 -0.90 -5.94
N ILE A 3 44.21 -1.17 -4.63
CA ILE A 3 43.02 -1.77 -3.99
C ILE A 3 42.15 -0.71 -3.28
N ASP A 4 42.72 0.46 -2.96
CA ASP A 4 42.03 1.52 -2.19
C ASP A 4 40.87 2.18 -2.96
N GLY A 5 40.97 2.25 -4.29
CA GLY A 5 39.89 2.77 -5.14
C GLY A 5 38.68 1.83 -5.21
N LEU A 6 38.90 0.51 -5.17
CA LEU A 6 37.81 -0.48 -5.27
C LEU A 6 37.03 -0.60 -3.95
N SER A 7 37.70 -0.41 -2.81
CA SER A 7 37.06 -0.37 -1.49
C SER A 7 36.07 0.78 -1.34
N GLY A 8 36.32 1.94 -1.95
CA GLY A 8 35.39 3.10 -1.94
C GLY A 8 34.14 2.90 -2.82
N PHE A 9 34.27 2.20 -3.95
CA PHE A 9 33.11 1.86 -4.79
C PHE A 9 32.25 0.76 -4.18
N ILE A 10 32.89 -0.25 -3.56
CA ILE A 10 32.15 -1.26 -2.81
C ILE A 10 31.45 -0.58 -1.62
N ALA A 11 32.13 0.23 -0.81
CA ALA A 11 31.54 0.96 0.33
C ALA A 11 30.33 1.86 -0.02
N ASN A 12 30.33 2.47 -1.21
CA ASN A 12 29.19 3.25 -1.70
C ASN A 12 28.05 2.36 -2.25
N ALA A 13 28.36 1.23 -2.88
CA ALA A 13 27.35 0.28 -3.36
C ALA A 13 26.61 -0.41 -2.20
N ILE A 14 27.32 -0.81 -1.13
CA ILE A 14 26.67 -1.36 0.09
C ILE A 14 25.87 -0.29 0.88
N ASN A 15 26.18 0.99 0.75
CA ASN A 15 25.40 2.07 1.38
C ASN A 15 24.08 2.38 0.65
N GLN A 16 23.97 2.10 -0.65
CA GLN A 16 22.76 2.39 -1.42
C GLN A 16 21.65 1.34 -1.24
N GLU A 17 21.97 0.11 -0.83
CA GLU A 17 20.97 -0.93 -0.57
C GLU A 17 20.37 -0.87 0.86
N GLN A 18 21.04 -0.22 1.82
CA GLN A 18 20.58 -0.18 3.21
C GLN A 18 19.53 0.91 3.52
N LYS A 19 19.22 1.81 2.58
CA LYS A 19 18.32 2.96 2.81
C LYS A 19 16.92 2.80 2.22
N LYS A 20 16.45 1.56 2.05
CA LYS A 20 15.02 1.25 1.87
C LYS A 20 14.54 0.43 3.06
N GLN A 21 14.75 0.96 4.26
CA GLN A 21 13.97 0.55 5.43
C GLN A 21 12.51 0.90 5.11
N VAL A 22 11.75 -0.09 4.66
CA VAL A 22 10.31 0.04 4.43
C VAL A 22 9.69 0.27 5.80
N ASP A 23 9.47 1.54 6.13
CA ASP A 23 8.76 1.93 7.33
C ASP A 23 7.34 1.36 7.23
N SER A 24 7.05 0.36 8.06
CA SER A 24 5.79 -0.38 8.00
C SER A 24 4.59 0.50 8.35
N GLY A 25 4.81 1.60 9.08
CA GLY A 25 3.79 2.64 9.30
C GLY A 25 3.40 3.36 8.01
N ASN A 26 4.36 3.56 7.11
CA ASN A 26 4.12 4.19 5.82
C ASN A 26 3.29 3.30 4.89
N VAL A 27 3.51 1.98 4.94
CA VAL A 27 2.77 1.01 4.11
C VAL A 27 1.27 0.99 4.45
N PHE A 28 0.89 1.02 5.73
CA PHE A 28 -0.53 1.06 6.10
C PHE A 28 -1.19 2.37 5.67
N ALA A 29 -0.50 3.50 5.86
CA ALA A 29 -0.97 4.81 5.41
C ALA A 29 -1.14 4.86 3.88
N ASP A 30 -0.20 4.31 3.12
CA ASP A 30 -0.26 4.20 1.67
C ASP A 30 -1.42 3.30 1.21
N LEU A 31 -1.65 2.18 1.90
CA LEU A 31 -2.76 1.29 1.62
C LEU A 31 -4.10 1.97 1.88
N LEU A 32 -4.23 2.66 3.02
CA LEU A 32 -5.43 3.42 3.35
C LEU A 32 -5.72 4.50 2.31
N LYS A 33 -4.68 5.23 1.88
CA LYS A 33 -4.80 6.23 0.80
C LYS A 33 -5.25 5.59 -0.51
N SER A 34 -4.71 4.41 -0.85
CA SER A 34 -5.07 3.66 -2.04
C SER A 34 -6.53 3.18 -2.02
N VAL A 35 -7.02 2.70 -0.87
CA VAL A 35 -8.44 2.34 -0.69
C VAL A 35 -9.33 3.58 -0.83
N ASN A 36 -8.97 4.70 -0.20
CA ASN A 36 -9.72 5.93 -0.31
C ASN A 36 -9.80 6.42 -1.77
N GLN A 37 -8.70 6.35 -2.50
CA GLN A 37 -8.67 6.69 -3.91
C GLN A 37 -9.53 5.74 -4.75
N ALA A 38 -9.48 4.43 -4.52
CA ALA A 38 -10.33 3.47 -5.22
C ALA A 38 -11.83 3.71 -4.94
N GLN A 39 -12.19 4.09 -3.71
CA GLN A 39 -13.56 4.48 -3.37
C GLN A 39 -14.00 5.76 -4.09
N ALA A 40 -13.13 6.77 -4.16
CA ALA A 40 -13.41 8.02 -4.88
C ALA A 40 -13.55 7.78 -6.39
N GLU A 41 -12.70 6.94 -6.98
CA GLU A 41 -12.79 6.52 -8.39
C GLU A 41 -14.11 5.78 -8.66
N SER A 42 -14.52 4.86 -7.79
CA SER A 42 -15.80 4.17 -7.92
C SER A 42 -16.99 5.12 -7.80
N ALA A 43 -16.97 6.05 -6.83
CA ALA A 43 -18.03 7.05 -6.67
C ALA A 43 -18.15 7.95 -7.90
N LYS A 44 -17.01 8.39 -8.45
CA LYS A 44 -16.97 9.19 -9.67
C LYS A 44 -17.50 8.41 -10.87
N ALA A 45 -17.10 7.15 -11.04
CA ALA A 45 -17.60 6.30 -12.12
C ALA A 45 -19.13 6.10 -12.04
N ILE A 46 -19.68 5.93 -10.84
CA ILE A 46 -21.13 5.88 -10.62
C ILE A 46 -21.79 7.21 -11.03
N GLU A 47 -21.22 8.33 -10.61
CA GLU A 47 -21.75 9.67 -10.91
C GLU A 47 -21.73 9.94 -12.42
N ASP A 48 -20.62 9.63 -13.10
CA ASP A 48 -20.47 9.77 -14.55
C ASP A 48 -21.41 8.84 -15.33
N PHE A 49 -21.65 7.63 -14.84
CA PHE A 49 -22.62 6.69 -15.43
C PHE A 49 -24.05 7.21 -15.30
N VAL A 50 -24.45 7.69 -14.11
CA VAL A 50 -25.79 8.26 -13.88
C VAL A 50 -25.99 9.56 -14.67
N ALA A 51 -24.93 10.36 -14.82
CA ALA A 51 -24.94 11.58 -15.63
C ALA A 51 -25.01 11.31 -17.15
N GLY A 52 -24.80 10.07 -17.59
CA GLY A 52 -24.79 9.72 -19.02
C GLY A 52 -23.51 10.15 -19.73
N ASN A 53 -22.41 10.38 -19.01
CA ASN A 53 -21.13 10.87 -19.54
C ASN A 53 -20.34 9.80 -20.36
N GLY A 54 -21.00 8.75 -20.83
CA GLY A 54 -20.39 7.70 -21.65
C GLY A 54 -19.51 6.70 -20.90
N VAL A 55 -19.64 6.61 -19.58
CA VAL A 55 -19.06 5.50 -18.79
C VAL A 55 -19.94 4.27 -18.96
N GLU A 56 -19.33 3.12 -19.23
CA GLU A 56 -20.07 1.88 -19.42
C GLU A 56 -20.36 1.21 -18.06
N LEU A 57 -21.50 0.52 -17.94
CA LEU A 57 -21.91 -0.13 -16.68
C LEU A 57 -20.82 -1.08 -16.14
N HIS A 58 -20.13 -1.80 -17.02
CA HIS A 58 -19.08 -2.74 -16.62
C HIS A 58 -17.88 -2.05 -15.98
N GLU A 59 -17.54 -0.82 -16.39
CA GLU A 59 -16.44 -0.04 -15.79
C GLU A 59 -16.78 0.38 -14.36
N VAL A 60 -18.04 0.78 -14.13
CA VAL A 60 -18.55 1.10 -12.79
C VAL A 60 -18.49 -0.15 -11.89
N MET A 61 -18.92 -1.30 -12.42
CA MET A 61 -18.87 -2.56 -11.68
C MET A 61 -17.43 -2.97 -11.35
N ILE A 62 -16.50 -2.82 -12.30
CA ILE A 62 -15.06 -3.10 -12.06
C ILE A 62 -14.50 -2.15 -11.00
N ALA A 63 -14.78 -0.84 -11.11
CA ALA A 63 -14.31 0.15 -10.14
C ALA A 63 -14.87 -0.13 -8.73
N GLY A 64 -16.15 -0.50 -8.64
CA GLY A 64 -16.80 -0.89 -7.40
C GLY A 64 -16.19 -2.16 -6.79
N GLU A 65 -15.97 -3.21 -7.59
CA GLU A 65 -15.38 -4.47 -7.13
C GLU A 65 -13.92 -4.28 -6.68
N LYS A 66 -13.16 -3.45 -7.40
CA LYS A 66 -11.80 -3.05 -7.00
C LYS A 66 -11.79 -2.34 -5.65
N ALA A 67 -12.70 -1.37 -5.46
CA ALA A 67 -12.82 -0.65 -4.19
C ALA A 67 -13.21 -1.58 -3.04
N LYS A 68 -14.15 -2.51 -3.27
CA LYS A 68 -14.57 -3.53 -2.31
C LYS A 68 -13.41 -4.46 -1.91
N THR A 69 -12.77 -5.09 -2.88
CA THR A 69 -11.65 -6.02 -2.63
C THR A 69 -10.50 -5.34 -1.89
N SER A 70 -10.19 -4.09 -2.26
CA SER A 70 -9.13 -3.32 -1.58
C SER A 70 -9.47 -2.98 -0.13
N LEU A 71 -10.74 -2.69 0.14
CA LEU A 71 -11.23 -2.46 1.51
C LEU A 71 -11.18 -3.73 2.35
N ASP A 72 -11.59 -4.86 1.78
CA ASP A 72 -11.54 -6.16 2.47
C ASP A 72 -10.10 -6.52 2.86
N LEU A 73 -9.14 -6.33 1.94
CA LEU A 73 -7.71 -6.50 2.23
C LEU A 73 -7.23 -5.57 3.36
N LEU A 74 -7.62 -4.30 3.35
CA LEU A 74 -7.27 -3.35 4.41
C LEU A 74 -7.82 -3.80 5.77
N MET A 75 -9.04 -4.32 5.81
CA MET A 75 -9.64 -4.84 7.05
C MET A 75 -8.90 -6.05 7.59
N GLU A 76 -8.46 -6.97 6.73
CA GLU A 76 -7.61 -8.09 7.12
C GLU A 76 -6.28 -7.62 7.71
N ILE A 77 -5.61 -6.67 7.04
CA ILE A 77 -4.35 -6.10 7.53
C ILE A 77 -4.57 -5.40 8.86
N ARG A 78 -5.61 -4.58 8.99
CA ARG A 78 -5.96 -3.91 10.25
C ARG A 78 -6.11 -4.91 11.39
N ASN A 79 -6.89 -5.97 11.19
CA ASN A 79 -7.11 -7.00 12.21
C ASN A 79 -5.79 -7.68 12.58
N LYS A 80 -4.99 -8.07 11.57
CA LYS A 80 -3.72 -8.76 11.77
C LYS A 80 -2.68 -7.88 12.48
N THR A 81 -2.62 -6.59 12.18
CA THR A 81 -1.77 -5.62 12.89
C THR A 81 -2.18 -5.48 14.36
N ILE A 82 -3.49 -5.40 14.64
CA ILE A 82 -4.00 -5.37 16.01
C ILE A 82 -3.65 -6.66 16.75
N ASP A 83 -3.78 -7.82 16.11
CA ASP A 83 -3.46 -9.10 16.72
C ASP A 83 -1.96 -9.28 16.95
N MET A 84 -1.10 -8.84 16.02
CA MET A 84 0.36 -8.81 16.24
C MET A 84 0.74 -7.90 17.41
N TYR A 85 0.10 -6.75 17.56
CA TYR A 85 0.31 -5.88 18.72
C TYR A 85 -0.12 -6.55 20.04
N LYS A 86 -1.27 -7.24 20.03
CA LYS A 86 -1.74 -8.02 21.20
C LYS A 86 -0.81 -9.18 21.54
N GLU A 87 -0.21 -9.83 20.54
CA GLU A 87 0.71 -10.94 20.76
C GLU A 87 2.05 -10.46 21.32
N LEU A 88 2.60 -9.37 20.78
CA LEU A 88 3.82 -8.74 21.31
C LEU A 88 3.68 -8.30 22.77
N THR A 89 2.48 -7.90 23.19
CA THR A 89 2.18 -7.52 24.58
C THR A 89 1.88 -8.71 25.49
N LYS A 90 1.53 -9.87 24.92
CA LYS A 90 1.28 -11.11 25.67
C LYS A 90 2.53 -11.93 25.92
N ILE A 91 3.62 -11.74 25.16
CA ILE A 91 4.91 -12.32 25.52
C ILE A 91 5.32 -11.66 26.84
N PRO A 92 5.31 -12.40 27.97
CA PRO A 92 5.79 -11.84 29.20
C PRO A 92 7.29 -11.56 29.04
N ILE A 93 7.71 -10.40 29.50
CA ILE A 93 9.13 -10.10 29.76
C ILE A 93 9.72 -11.08 30.78
#